data_AF-A0A4R2PTN9-F1
#
_entry.id   AF-A0A4R2PTN9-F1
#
_cell.length_a   1.000
_cell.length_b   1.000
_cell.length_c   1.000
_cell.angle_alpha   90.00
_cell.angle_beta   90.00
_cell.angle_gamma   90.00
#
_symmetry.space_group_name_H-M   'P 1'
#
loop_
_entity.id
_entity.type
_entity.pdbx_description
1 polymer ?
#
loop_
_entity_poly.entity_id
_entity_poly.type
_entity_poly.pdbx_seq_one_letter_code
_entity_poly.pdbx_strand_id
1 'polypeptide(L)'
;MAGAFGLGLWVLLSVSCAVAGEPVAAQTEATPATTGLALYGPHARSDAVRARRAEIDRAAVRLSVERSAADGTARVASHVVLGDGYVRVDRAGARTLYDVTLRRVLRFADGGATVANDSLYALIAAKRLRFDRAMAAVASADGTAPDPWAVFSIASETGFLRDKAADRVAPVSWQRQGASLTGRVRGETVVTVTYGEVALAPRHRAMLRRYLAYELPLAPALVARIVADEAMPTQIRYRTFTSDAGGMAQWRVTARAEIEQDYPLPAGLAADWSVASDALRPLVEQLVGLVGEGKRPWIDPVSLLPSVEAAAERGDWLGVFLIASQTQIPYRVDCNGPATVPACRALIRWQNRAHTNDPRVATLRRAMTRPTQNRDALADSVQAVAAIYEAMAADDPHRPRVGLTLARLGWRLQQRIAAAGVTDDNAGNDDRGGSALPPDLSFDRLFAAALAADPHNANLYRDYGDFHLLSDRPDLAWRLFDLGRAIVPSGRWVRLENVKDAEKGFRRTYPGFF
;
A
#
# COMPACT_ATOMS: atom_id res chain seq x y z
N MET A 1 14.50 16.52 -31.05
CA MET A 1 14.96 15.35 -30.27
C MET A 1 14.11 15.29 -29.00
N ALA A 2 13.02 14.54 -29.02
CA ALA A 2 12.12 14.36 -27.88
C ALA A 2 12.54 13.11 -27.10
N GLY A 3 13.11 13.30 -25.91
CA GLY A 3 13.63 12.23 -25.07
C GLY A 3 12.51 11.52 -24.31
N ALA A 4 12.41 10.21 -24.51
CA ALA A 4 11.49 9.32 -23.80
C ALA A 4 11.89 9.17 -22.32
N PHE A 5 11.23 9.90 -21.43
CA PHE A 5 11.19 9.59 -20.00
C PHE A 5 9.95 8.74 -19.71
N GLY A 6 10.05 7.44 -20.00
CA GLY A 6 9.05 6.46 -19.59
C GLY A 6 9.05 6.29 -18.06
N LEU A 7 7.92 6.63 -17.44
CA LEU A 7 7.59 6.45 -16.03
C LEU A 7 8.02 5.06 -15.51
N GLY A 8 9.03 5.05 -14.66
CA GLY A 8 9.64 3.87 -14.03
C GLY A 8 8.79 3.20 -12.95
N LEU A 9 7.47 3.12 -13.13
CA LEU A 9 6.61 2.27 -12.31
C LEU A 9 6.63 0.80 -12.80
N TRP A 10 7.05 0.56 -14.05
CA TRP A 10 7.00 -0.76 -14.70
C TRP A 10 8.20 -1.70 -14.46
N VAL A 11 9.30 -1.25 -13.85
CA VAL A 11 10.53 -2.07 -13.71
C VAL A 11 10.64 -2.78 -12.35
N LEU A 12 9.54 -2.89 -11.58
CA LEU A 12 9.57 -3.54 -10.26
C LEU A 12 9.27 -5.05 -10.25
N LEU A 13 9.23 -5.73 -11.40
CA LEU A 13 8.98 -7.18 -11.45
C LEU A 13 10.07 -8.07 -12.06
N SER A 14 11.23 -7.52 -12.46
CA SER A 14 12.35 -8.36 -12.92
C SER A 14 13.67 -7.61 -13.05
N VAL A 15 14.27 -7.22 -11.91
CA VAL A 15 15.69 -6.80 -11.89
C VAL A 15 16.40 -7.48 -10.72
N SER A 16 17.09 -8.58 -11.04
CA SER A 16 18.17 -9.13 -10.22
C SER A 16 19.42 -8.29 -10.45
N CYS A 17 19.72 -7.37 -9.53
CA CYS A 17 21.04 -6.72 -9.49
C CYS A 17 21.89 -7.39 -8.42
N ALA A 18 23.00 -8.00 -8.82
CA ALA A 18 24.12 -8.28 -7.95
C ALA A 18 24.91 -6.99 -7.77
N VAL A 19 24.96 -6.46 -6.54
CA VAL A 19 25.83 -5.35 -6.17
C VAL A 19 26.84 -5.91 -5.17
N ALA A 20 28.12 -5.79 -5.49
CA ALA A 20 29.22 -6.10 -4.58
C ALA A 20 29.38 -4.93 -3.59
N GLY A 21 28.80 -5.09 -2.40
CA GLY A 21 29.05 -4.23 -1.25
C GLY A 21 29.56 -5.09 -0.09
N GLU A 22 30.41 -4.51 0.76
CA GLU A 22 30.96 -5.16 1.95
C GLU A 22 29.86 -5.79 2.82
N PRO A 23 30.12 -6.95 3.45
CA PRO A 23 29.12 -7.67 4.22
C PRO A 23 28.77 -6.88 5.47
N VAL A 24 27.67 -6.12 5.42
CA VAL A 24 26.89 -5.84 6.63
C VAL A 24 26.52 -7.22 7.18
N ALA A 25 26.93 -7.52 8.42
CA ALA A 25 26.56 -8.75 9.10
C ALA A 25 25.03 -8.88 9.06
N ALA A 26 24.53 -9.63 8.09
CA ALA A 26 23.12 -9.91 7.94
C ALA A 26 22.74 -10.74 9.15
N GLN A 27 22.07 -10.11 10.11
CA GLN A 27 21.37 -10.85 11.14
C GLN A 27 20.37 -11.73 10.41
N THR A 28 20.69 -13.02 10.33
CA THR A 28 19.80 -14.04 9.78
C THR A 28 18.67 -14.25 10.79
N GLU A 29 17.74 -13.31 10.84
CA GLU A 29 16.48 -13.53 11.55
C GLU A 29 15.79 -14.70 10.86
N ALA A 30 15.70 -15.82 11.57
CA ALA A 30 14.89 -16.96 11.15
C ALA A 30 13.50 -16.43 10.80
N THR A 31 13.11 -16.52 9.53
CA THR A 31 11.81 -16.03 9.10
C THR A 31 10.77 -17.01 9.64
N PRO A 32 9.95 -16.65 10.65
CA PRO A 32 8.93 -17.55 11.15
C PRO A 32 7.98 -17.93 10.00
N ALA A 33 7.48 -19.16 10.03
CA ALA A 33 6.59 -19.69 9.01
C ALA A 33 5.48 -18.68 8.67
N THR A 34 5.38 -18.36 7.38
CA THR A 34 4.56 -17.28 6.80
C THR A 34 3.05 -17.44 7.06
N THR A 35 2.63 -18.55 7.65
CA THR A 35 1.27 -18.84 8.12
C THR A 35 0.80 -17.88 9.22
N GLY A 36 1.70 -17.16 9.91
CA GLY A 36 1.33 -16.25 11.00
C GLY A 36 0.78 -14.89 10.57
N LEU A 37 1.25 -14.28 9.47
CA LEU A 37 0.92 -12.88 9.14
C LEU A 37 -0.52 -12.67 8.66
N ALA A 38 -1.12 -13.71 8.09
CA ALA A 38 -2.49 -13.70 7.60
C ALA A 38 -3.55 -13.53 8.72
N LEU A 39 -3.19 -13.84 9.98
CA LEU A 39 -4.11 -13.86 11.12
C LEU A 39 -4.27 -12.52 11.85
N TYR A 40 -3.48 -11.49 11.50
CA TYR A 40 -3.43 -10.21 12.22
C TYR A 40 -3.64 -9.01 11.30
N GLY A 41 -4.32 -9.24 10.18
CA GLY A 41 -4.65 -8.24 9.18
C GLY A 41 -5.71 -7.23 9.64
N PRO A 42 -6.24 -6.41 8.72
CA PRO A 42 -7.23 -5.38 9.03
C PRO A 42 -8.54 -5.92 9.63
N HIS A 43 -8.81 -7.22 9.49
CA HIS A 43 -9.95 -7.91 10.10
C HIS A 43 -9.74 -8.26 11.58
N ALA A 44 -8.49 -8.24 12.07
CA ALA A 44 -8.17 -8.71 13.40
C ALA A 44 -8.59 -7.70 14.47
N ARG A 45 -9.34 -8.20 15.46
CA ARG A 45 -9.69 -7.46 16.69
C ARG A 45 -8.48 -7.29 17.58
N SER A 46 -8.56 -6.35 18.54
CA SER A 46 -7.41 -6.08 19.41
C SER A 46 -6.97 -7.30 20.21
N ASP A 47 -7.88 -8.15 20.68
CA ASP A 47 -7.52 -9.35 21.45
C ASP A 47 -6.64 -10.33 20.66
N ALA A 48 -6.93 -10.51 19.36
CA ALA A 48 -6.13 -11.36 18.48
C ALA A 48 -4.72 -10.79 18.30
N VAL A 49 -4.59 -9.47 18.18
CA VAL A 49 -3.29 -8.78 18.08
C VAL A 49 -2.53 -8.88 19.41
N ARG A 50 -3.19 -8.65 20.55
CA ARG A 50 -2.60 -8.77 21.89
C ARG A 50 -2.09 -10.17 22.17
N ALA A 51 -2.84 -11.21 21.79
CA ALA A 51 -2.42 -12.60 21.98
C ALA A 51 -1.06 -12.91 21.31
N ARG A 52 -0.71 -12.21 20.22
CA ARG A 52 0.60 -12.33 19.57
C ARG A 52 1.73 -11.55 20.21
N ARG A 53 1.40 -10.66 21.14
CA ARG A 53 2.32 -9.86 21.94
C ARG A 53 2.26 -10.25 23.41
N ALA A 54 1.88 -11.51 23.70
CA ALA A 54 1.82 -12.04 25.05
C ALA A 54 3.21 -12.06 25.71
N GLU A 55 4.25 -12.31 24.92
CA GLU A 55 5.65 -12.34 25.36
C GLU A 55 6.35 -11.06 24.90
N ILE A 56 6.21 -9.99 25.69
CA ILE A 56 6.98 -8.75 25.47
C ILE A 56 7.77 -8.39 26.73
N ASP A 57 8.94 -7.79 26.55
CA ASP A 57 9.57 -7.09 27.65
C ASP A 57 8.73 -5.84 28.01
N ARG A 58 8.39 -5.73 29.29
CA ARG A 58 7.57 -4.65 29.83
C ARG A 58 8.35 -3.35 30.03
N ALA A 59 9.68 -3.41 30.10
CA ALA A 59 10.50 -2.23 30.30
C ALA A 59 10.46 -1.32 29.07
N ALA A 60 10.01 -0.08 29.27
CA ALA A 60 9.84 0.92 28.23
C ALA A 60 10.28 2.31 28.71
N VAL A 61 10.47 3.22 27.76
CA VAL A 61 10.75 4.64 28.04
C VAL A 61 9.55 5.47 27.60
N ARG A 62 8.98 6.24 28.52
CA ARG A 62 7.95 7.25 28.24
C ARG A 62 8.59 8.63 28.14
N LEU A 63 8.23 9.35 27.09
CA LEU A 63 8.64 10.71 26.80
C LEU A 63 7.40 11.60 26.75
N SER A 64 7.42 12.73 27.46
CA SER A 64 6.49 13.83 27.19
C SER A 64 7.20 14.77 26.22
N VAL A 65 6.53 15.07 25.12
CA VAL A 65 7.11 15.78 23.98
C VAL A 65 6.21 16.96 23.61
N GLU A 66 6.83 18.11 23.42
CA GLU A 66 6.22 19.26 22.76
C GLU A 66 6.77 19.42 21.35
N ARG A 67 5.87 19.60 20.38
CA ARG A 67 6.22 19.98 19.01
C ARG A 67 5.74 21.38 18.74
N SER A 68 6.58 22.22 18.15
CA SER A 68 6.17 23.51 17.60
C SER A 68 6.42 23.59 16.09
N ALA A 69 5.47 24.18 15.38
CA ALA A 69 5.64 24.53 13.98
C ALA A 69 6.72 25.62 13.80
N ALA A 70 7.10 25.86 12.55
CA ALA A 70 8.16 26.81 12.20
C ALA A 70 7.84 28.27 12.58
N ASP A 71 6.56 28.63 12.60
CA ASP A 71 6.05 29.94 13.00
C ASP A 71 5.93 30.10 14.54
N GLY A 72 6.16 29.02 15.29
CA GLY A 72 6.04 28.98 16.75
C GLY A 72 4.60 29.05 17.30
N THR A 73 3.58 29.13 16.45
CA THR A 73 2.19 29.43 16.87
C THR A 73 1.46 28.19 17.38
N ALA A 74 1.73 27.02 16.79
CA ALA A 74 1.09 25.77 17.19
C ALA A 74 2.03 24.96 18.09
N ARG A 75 1.63 24.71 19.34
CA ARG A 75 2.27 23.74 20.23
C ARG A 75 1.39 22.50 20.39
N VAL A 76 1.93 21.35 20.03
CA VAL A 76 1.25 20.06 20.17
C VAL A 76 1.99 19.24 21.19
N ALA A 77 1.34 19.00 22.34
CA ALA A 77 1.82 18.06 23.34
C ALA A 77 1.48 16.62 22.94
N SER A 78 2.41 15.70 23.19
CA SER A 78 2.20 14.27 22.98
C SER A 78 3.00 13.45 23.99
N HIS A 79 2.53 12.23 24.25
CA HIS A 79 3.32 11.23 24.98
C HIS A 79 3.79 10.15 24.01
N VAL A 80 5.07 9.79 24.10
CA VAL A 80 5.69 8.77 23.26
C VAL A 80 6.19 7.65 24.17
N VAL A 81 5.83 6.40 23.87
CA VAL A 81 6.36 5.22 24.55
C VAL A 81 7.24 4.44 23.59
N LEU A 82 8.50 4.23 23.96
CA LEU A 82 9.47 3.40 23.27
C LEU A 82 9.53 2.05 24.00
N GLY A 83 8.81 1.05 23.49
CA GLY A 83 8.73 -0.27 24.11
C GLY A 83 9.54 -1.33 23.35
N ASP A 84 9.36 -2.59 23.73
CA ASP A 84 9.97 -3.72 23.04
C ASP A 84 9.29 -3.93 21.67
N GLY A 85 9.96 -3.55 20.58
CA GLY A 85 9.45 -3.73 19.21
C GLY A 85 8.27 -2.83 18.81
N TYR A 86 7.90 -1.84 19.63
CA TYR A 86 6.82 -0.91 19.31
C TYR A 86 7.11 0.55 19.72
N VAL A 87 6.44 1.47 19.04
CA VAL A 87 6.35 2.90 19.40
C VAL A 87 4.88 3.28 19.56
N ARG A 88 4.49 3.80 20.72
CA ARG A 88 3.16 4.40 20.93
C ARG A 88 3.26 5.92 20.93
N VAL A 89 2.32 6.58 20.26
CA VAL A 89 2.16 8.04 20.27
C VAL A 89 0.74 8.38 20.70
N ASP A 90 0.62 9.12 21.80
CA ASP A 90 -0.64 9.62 22.33
C ASP A 90 -0.73 11.13 22.05
N ARG A 91 -1.76 11.57 21.34
CA ARG A 91 -1.95 12.98 20.96
C ARG A 91 -3.44 13.31 20.91
N ALA A 92 -3.88 14.29 21.70
CA ALA A 92 -5.25 14.79 21.72
C ALA A 92 -6.32 13.68 21.81
N GLY A 93 -6.12 12.68 22.69
CA GLY A 93 -7.03 11.55 22.88
C GLY A 93 -6.93 10.43 21.85
N ALA A 94 -6.25 10.65 20.72
CA ALA A 94 -5.92 9.63 19.75
C ALA A 94 -4.61 8.92 20.11
N ARG A 95 -4.57 7.60 19.92
CA ARG A 95 -3.40 6.75 20.13
C ARG A 95 -3.03 6.06 18.82
N THR A 96 -1.74 6.15 18.47
CA THR A 96 -1.15 5.41 17.35
C THR A 96 -0.07 4.49 17.87
N LEU A 97 -0.17 3.19 17.59
CA LEU A 97 0.81 2.17 17.93
C LEU A 97 1.46 1.64 16.67
N TYR A 98 2.73 1.98 16.48
CA TYR A 98 3.59 1.41 15.45
C TYR A 98 4.22 0.13 16.01
N ASP A 99 3.66 -1.02 15.66
CA ASP A 99 4.18 -2.33 16.05
C ASP A 99 5.06 -2.89 14.93
N VAL A 100 6.38 -2.85 15.14
CA VAL A 100 7.37 -3.19 14.13
C VAL A 100 7.54 -4.70 14.02
N THR A 101 7.37 -5.41 15.13
CA THR A 101 7.39 -6.87 15.20
C THR A 101 6.24 -7.47 14.37
N LEU A 102 5.03 -6.94 14.52
CA LEU A 102 3.86 -7.35 13.74
C LEU A 102 3.76 -6.67 12.38
N ARG A 103 4.57 -5.62 12.15
CA ARG A 103 4.53 -4.74 10.96
C ARG A 103 3.15 -4.11 10.78
N ARG A 104 2.59 -3.58 11.88
CA ARG A 104 1.27 -2.96 11.94
C ARG A 104 1.33 -1.51 12.42
N VAL A 105 0.34 -0.73 12.00
CA VAL A 105 0.02 0.58 12.56
C VAL A 105 -1.40 0.51 13.09
N LEU A 106 -1.54 0.53 14.40
CA LEU A 106 -2.84 0.45 15.06
C LEU A 106 -3.26 1.85 15.51
N ARG A 107 -4.47 2.29 15.17
CA ARG A 107 -5.02 3.57 15.63
C ARG A 107 -6.32 3.35 16.38
N PHE A 108 -6.42 3.96 17.56
CA PHE A 108 -7.59 3.84 18.44
C PHE A 108 -7.69 5.07 19.35
N ALA A 109 -8.88 5.38 19.83
CA ALA A 109 -9.11 6.46 20.78
C ALA A 109 -9.14 5.92 22.22
N ASP A 110 -8.91 6.78 23.20
CA ASP A 110 -9.12 6.40 24.61
C ASP A 110 -10.61 6.14 24.88
N GLY A 111 -10.93 4.98 25.46
CA GLY A 111 -12.32 4.52 25.62
C GLY A 111 -13.06 4.20 24.30
N GLY A 112 -12.37 4.21 23.14
CA GLY A 112 -12.97 3.87 21.86
C GLY A 112 -13.39 2.39 21.77
N ALA A 113 -14.33 2.08 20.89
CA ALA A 113 -14.82 0.71 20.67
C ALA A 113 -14.11 -0.02 19.52
N THR A 114 -13.32 0.68 18.73
CA THR A 114 -12.72 0.18 17.48
C THR A 114 -11.22 0.45 17.39
N VAL A 115 -10.54 -0.33 16.54
CA VAL A 115 -9.12 -0.17 16.20
C VAL A 115 -8.91 -0.29 14.70
N ALA A 116 -8.34 0.74 14.08
CA ALA A 116 -7.86 0.66 12.70
C ALA A 116 -6.52 -0.08 12.70
N ASN A 117 -6.46 -1.22 12.01
CA ASN A 117 -5.27 -2.08 11.93
C ASN A 117 -4.70 -2.07 10.51
N ASP A 118 -3.76 -1.17 10.26
CA ASP A 118 -3.12 -1.01 8.95
C ASP A 118 -1.77 -1.73 8.87
N SER A 119 -1.34 -2.02 7.65
CA SER A 119 0.01 -2.51 7.39
C SER A 119 1.04 -1.39 7.53
N LEU A 120 2.17 -1.66 8.20
CA LEU A 120 3.31 -0.72 8.24
C LEU A 120 3.89 -0.49 6.84
N TYR A 121 3.75 -1.45 5.93
CA TYR A 121 4.14 -1.29 4.53
C TYR A 121 3.31 -0.23 3.81
N ALA A 122 2.04 -0.04 4.17
CA ALA A 122 1.20 1.02 3.62
C ALA A 122 1.75 2.41 3.94
N LEU A 123 2.23 2.62 5.18
CA LEU A 123 2.86 3.87 5.61
C LEU A 123 4.11 4.19 4.78
N ILE A 124 4.94 3.18 4.51
CA ILE A 124 6.18 3.33 3.73
C ILE A 124 5.85 3.58 2.26
N ALA A 125 4.87 2.87 1.70
CA ALA A 125 4.37 3.10 0.36
C ALA A 125 3.83 4.53 0.20
N ALA A 126 3.08 5.04 1.18
CA ALA A 126 2.60 6.43 1.18
C ALA A 126 3.73 7.46 1.19
N LYS A 127 4.77 7.24 2.00
CA LYS A 127 5.97 8.11 2.02
C LYS A 127 6.70 8.06 0.67
N ARG A 128 6.83 6.86 0.08
CA ARG A 128 7.43 6.68 -1.24
C ARG A 128 6.65 7.41 -2.35
N LEU A 129 5.33 7.25 -2.41
CA LEU A 129 4.50 7.91 -3.43
C LEU A 129 4.58 9.44 -3.33
N ARG A 130 4.57 9.99 -2.10
CA ARG A 130 4.81 11.42 -1.88
C ARG A 130 6.20 11.87 -2.38
N PHE A 131 7.25 11.09 -2.10
CA PHE A 131 8.60 11.39 -2.60
C PHE A 131 8.65 11.34 -4.13
N ASP A 132 8.11 10.29 -4.75
CA ASP A 132 8.13 10.10 -6.20
C ASP A 132 7.38 11.23 -6.93
N ARG A 133 6.22 11.68 -6.41
CA ARG A 133 5.49 12.83 -6.97
C ARG A 133 6.24 14.15 -6.82
N ALA A 134 6.78 14.43 -5.63
CA ALA A 134 7.55 15.66 -5.42
C ALA A 134 8.77 15.72 -6.34
N MET A 135 9.47 14.59 -6.54
CA MET A 135 10.57 14.47 -7.49
C MET A 135 10.13 14.67 -8.94
N ALA A 136 8.97 14.11 -9.33
CA ALA A 136 8.41 14.30 -10.66
C ALA A 136 8.03 15.77 -10.92
N ALA A 137 7.44 16.45 -9.93
CA ALA A 137 7.08 17.86 -10.02
C ALA A 137 8.32 18.74 -10.26
N VAL A 138 9.39 18.56 -9.48
CA VAL A 138 10.66 19.30 -9.68
C VAL A 138 11.27 19.01 -11.05
N ALA A 139 11.34 17.73 -11.45
CA ALA A 139 11.89 17.37 -12.76
C ALA A 139 11.10 17.95 -13.94
N SER A 140 9.77 18.08 -13.79
CA SER A 140 8.89 18.67 -14.81
C SER A 140 9.01 20.18 -14.93
N ALA A 141 9.30 20.88 -13.82
CA ALA A 141 9.44 22.34 -13.81
C ALA A 141 10.74 22.79 -14.50
N ASP A 142 11.85 22.10 -14.25
CA ASP A 142 13.17 22.55 -14.67
C ASP A 142 13.70 21.88 -15.94
N GLY A 143 13.04 20.82 -16.43
CA GLY A 143 13.48 20.01 -17.57
C GLY A 143 14.86 19.34 -17.38
N THR A 144 15.42 19.42 -16.17
CA THR A 144 16.75 18.93 -15.79
C THR A 144 16.65 17.99 -14.60
N ALA A 145 17.76 17.31 -14.29
CA ALA A 145 17.81 16.47 -13.09
C ALA A 145 17.66 17.37 -11.84
N PRO A 146 16.80 16.99 -10.86
CA PRO A 146 16.61 17.77 -9.64
C PRO A 146 17.94 18.07 -8.95
N ASP A 147 18.12 19.32 -8.55
CA ASP A 147 19.34 19.73 -7.88
C ASP A 147 19.47 19.04 -6.50
N PRO A 148 20.69 18.77 -5.99
CA PRO A 148 20.87 18.02 -4.75
C PRO A 148 20.16 18.57 -3.51
N TRP A 149 19.92 19.89 -3.47
CA TRP A 149 19.17 20.54 -2.40
C TRP A 149 17.67 20.27 -2.50
N ALA A 150 17.09 20.30 -3.70
CA ALA A 150 15.71 19.87 -3.90
C ALA A 150 15.51 18.42 -3.45
N VAL A 151 16.43 17.50 -3.80
CA VAL A 151 16.35 16.09 -3.35
C VAL A 151 16.42 15.99 -1.82
N PHE A 152 17.33 16.73 -1.17
CA PHE A 152 17.43 16.77 0.29
C PHE A 152 16.14 17.30 0.95
N SER A 153 15.57 18.37 0.39
CA SER A 153 14.36 19.03 0.91
C SER A 153 13.16 18.09 0.81
N ILE A 154 12.97 17.45 -0.34
CA ILE A 154 11.92 16.44 -0.55
C ILE A 154 12.12 15.24 0.38
N ALA A 155 13.36 14.76 0.53
CA ALA A 155 13.67 13.66 1.42
C ALA A 155 13.38 14.00 2.89
N SER A 156 13.59 15.25 3.29
CA SER A 156 13.25 15.74 4.62
C SER A 156 11.75 15.76 4.83
N GLU A 157 10.98 16.40 3.94
CA GLU A 157 9.52 16.51 4.07
C GLU A 157 8.80 15.17 4.11
N THR A 158 9.25 14.24 3.27
CA THR A 158 8.63 12.91 3.19
C THR A 158 9.16 11.94 4.26
N GLY A 159 10.34 12.24 4.81
CA GLY A 159 11.11 11.33 5.65
C GLY A 159 11.57 10.09 4.89
N PHE A 160 11.78 10.19 3.58
CA PHE A 160 12.02 9.05 2.69
C PHE A 160 13.02 9.40 1.60
N LEU A 161 13.83 8.44 1.17
CA LEU A 161 14.84 8.64 0.12
C LEU A 161 15.02 7.35 -0.66
N ARG A 162 14.93 7.38 -1.99
CA ARG A 162 15.21 6.19 -2.83
C ARG A 162 16.70 5.91 -2.92
N ASP A 163 17.09 4.63 -2.94
CA ASP A 163 18.49 4.20 -3.08
C ASP A 163 19.20 4.91 -4.24
N LYS A 164 18.57 4.94 -5.44
CA LYS A 164 19.13 5.60 -6.62
C LYS A 164 19.24 7.13 -6.51
N ALA A 165 18.56 7.73 -5.53
CA ALA A 165 18.64 9.16 -5.26
C ALA A 165 19.66 9.50 -4.17
N ALA A 166 20.19 8.50 -3.45
CA ALA A 166 21.12 8.73 -2.33
C ALA A 166 22.37 9.49 -2.76
N ASP A 167 22.96 9.12 -3.90
CA ASP A 167 24.16 9.78 -4.46
C ASP A 167 23.91 11.21 -4.94
N ARG A 168 22.63 11.62 -5.02
CA ARG A 168 22.21 12.95 -5.45
C ARG A 168 21.80 13.85 -4.29
N VAL A 169 21.74 13.34 -3.05
CA VAL A 169 21.36 14.17 -1.91
C VAL A 169 22.51 15.10 -1.54
N ALA A 170 22.21 16.38 -1.32
CA ALA A 170 23.22 17.31 -0.83
C ALA A 170 23.84 16.82 0.50
N PRO A 171 25.17 16.78 0.62
CA PRO A 171 25.82 16.27 1.81
C PRO A 171 25.56 17.19 3.01
N VAL A 172 25.39 16.58 4.18
CA VAL A 172 25.23 17.29 5.45
C VAL A 172 26.59 17.39 6.13
N SER A 173 27.09 18.61 6.33
CA SER A 173 28.25 18.86 7.18
C SER A 173 27.82 18.94 8.64
N TRP A 174 28.59 18.31 9.53
CA TRP A 174 28.24 18.18 10.94
C TRP A 174 29.26 18.90 11.82
N GLN A 175 28.78 19.66 12.79
CA GLN A 175 29.60 20.36 13.78
C GLN A 175 29.08 20.05 15.19
N ARG A 176 29.96 19.56 16.07
CA ARG A 176 29.65 19.32 17.49
C ARG A 176 30.24 20.43 18.36
N GLN A 177 29.45 20.93 19.30
CA GLN A 177 29.84 21.90 20.32
C GLN A 177 29.20 21.50 21.65
N GLY A 178 29.97 20.87 22.53
CA GLY A 178 29.44 20.29 23.77
C GLY A 178 28.33 19.26 23.48
N ALA A 179 27.18 19.43 24.13
CA ALA A 179 25.98 18.60 23.95
C ALA A 179 25.16 18.93 22.69
N SER A 180 25.60 19.90 21.87
CA SER A 180 24.89 20.34 20.67
C SER A 180 25.56 19.78 19.41
N LEU A 181 24.74 19.25 18.50
CA LEU A 181 25.12 18.80 17.17
C LEU A 181 24.34 19.57 16.11
N THR A 182 25.06 20.27 15.23
CA THR A 182 24.47 21.07 14.16
C THR A 182 24.79 20.43 12.81
N GLY A 183 23.75 20.17 12.01
CA GLY A 183 23.86 19.73 10.63
C GLY A 183 23.58 20.88 9.67
N ARG A 184 24.47 21.08 8.69
CA ARG A 184 24.34 22.12 7.66
C ARG A 184 24.38 21.53 6.26
N VAL A 185 23.66 22.16 5.34
CA VAL A 185 23.68 21.84 3.91
C VAL A 185 23.83 23.16 3.17
N ARG A 186 24.83 23.27 2.28
CA ARG A 186 25.19 24.55 1.61
C ARG A 186 25.39 25.74 2.57
N GLY A 187 25.92 25.46 3.77
CA GLY A 187 26.13 26.47 4.82
C GLY A 187 24.88 26.81 5.65
N GLU A 188 23.69 26.40 5.21
CA GLU A 188 22.45 26.63 5.93
C GLU A 188 22.22 25.57 7.02
N THR A 189 21.74 25.99 8.19
CA THR A 189 21.41 25.06 9.27
C THR A 189 20.10 24.36 8.96
N VAL A 190 20.16 23.04 8.79
CA VAL A 190 18.98 22.20 8.51
C VAL A 190 18.52 21.45 9.75
N VAL A 191 19.42 21.21 10.71
CA VAL A 191 19.08 20.59 11.99
C VAL A 191 20.04 21.03 13.09
N THR A 192 19.50 21.21 14.29
CA THR A 192 20.26 21.34 15.53
C THR A 192 19.68 20.38 16.55
N VAL A 193 20.53 19.54 17.13
CA VAL A 193 20.13 18.58 18.17
C VAL A 193 20.89 18.86 19.44
N THR A 194 20.15 18.99 20.53
CA THR A 194 20.70 19.04 21.88
C THR A 194 20.46 17.71 22.55
N TYR A 195 21.53 17.11 23.08
CA TYR A 195 21.50 15.85 23.79
C TYR A 195 21.47 16.08 25.30
N GLY A 196 20.81 15.18 26.01
CA GLY A 196 20.93 15.05 27.46
C GLY A 196 22.12 14.17 27.85
N GLU A 197 22.34 14.03 29.16
CA GLU A 197 23.41 13.19 29.70
C GLU A 197 23.05 11.70 29.74
N VAL A 198 21.75 11.38 29.62
CA VAL A 198 21.24 10.01 29.75
C VAL A 198 21.42 9.25 28.44
N ALA A 199 22.20 8.17 28.49
CA ALA A 199 22.31 7.22 27.39
C ALA A 199 21.01 6.42 27.20
N LEU A 200 20.67 6.11 25.96
CA LEU A 200 19.59 5.18 25.63
C LEU A 200 20.14 3.77 25.42
N ALA A 201 19.49 2.80 26.05
CA ALA A 201 19.71 1.39 25.74
C ALA A 201 19.51 1.14 24.22
N PRO A 202 20.29 0.23 23.59
CA PRO A 202 20.26 0.01 22.14
C PRO A 202 18.87 -0.24 21.56
N ARG A 203 18.01 -0.99 22.26
CA ARG A 203 16.63 -1.26 21.85
C ARG A 203 15.76 0.01 21.81
N HIS A 204 15.87 0.88 22.80
CA HIS A 204 15.11 2.13 22.85
C HIS A 204 15.63 3.12 21.81
N ARG A 205 16.93 3.10 21.52
CA ARG A 205 17.54 3.85 20.42
C ARG A 205 17.01 3.42 19.05
N ALA A 206 16.83 2.11 18.83
CA ALA A 206 16.19 1.60 17.63
C ALA A 206 14.72 2.08 17.52
N MET A 207 13.96 2.04 18.62
CA MET A 207 12.59 2.58 18.63
C MET A 207 12.54 4.10 18.41
N LEU A 208 13.47 4.85 18.99
CA LEU A 208 13.59 6.30 18.77
C LEU A 208 13.85 6.60 17.29
N ARG A 209 14.77 5.85 16.65
CA ARG A 209 15.04 5.99 15.21
C ARG A 209 13.76 5.86 14.38
N ARG A 210 12.94 4.84 14.68
CA ARG A 210 11.68 4.57 13.98
C ARG A 210 10.64 5.66 14.25
N TYR A 211 10.49 6.07 15.52
CA TYR A 211 9.64 7.21 15.89
C TYR A 211 9.98 8.46 15.08
N LEU A 212 11.27 8.84 15.03
CA LEU A 212 11.71 10.02 14.27
C LEU A 212 11.42 9.87 12.77
N ALA A 213 11.64 8.69 12.19
CA ALA A 213 11.37 8.40 10.78
C ALA A 213 9.86 8.42 10.43
N TYR A 214 9.00 8.03 11.36
CA TYR A 214 7.55 8.02 11.16
C TYR A 214 6.93 9.42 11.37
N GLU A 215 7.30 10.11 12.45
CA GLU A 215 6.56 11.28 12.97
C GLU A 215 7.15 12.64 12.60
N LEU A 216 8.44 12.71 12.26
CA LEU A 216 9.11 13.97 11.94
C LEU A 216 9.49 14.05 10.45
N PRO A 217 9.39 15.24 9.82
CA PRO A 217 9.88 15.47 8.46
C PRO A 217 11.40 15.66 8.49
N LEU A 218 12.12 14.56 8.72
CA LEU A 218 13.58 14.52 8.73
C LEU A 218 14.10 13.57 7.65
N ALA A 219 15.12 14.00 6.90
CA ALA A 219 15.73 13.11 5.91
C ALA A 219 16.33 11.88 6.62
N PRO A 220 16.29 10.68 6.00
CA PRO A 220 16.80 9.46 6.62
C PRO A 220 18.25 9.56 7.14
N ALA A 221 19.11 10.31 6.44
CA ALA A 221 20.48 10.56 6.87
C ALA A 221 20.58 11.40 8.15
N LEU A 222 19.69 12.38 8.34
CA LEU A 222 19.61 13.14 9.59
C LEU A 222 19.19 12.22 10.72
N VAL A 223 18.12 11.45 10.54
CA VAL A 223 17.63 10.50 11.56
C VAL A 223 18.74 9.53 11.97
N ALA A 224 19.44 8.93 11.00
CA ALA A 224 20.54 8.01 11.27
C ALA A 224 21.67 8.66 12.09
N ARG A 225 22.07 9.90 11.76
CA ARG A 225 23.11 10.61 12.51
C ARG A 225 22.65 11.00 13.91
N ILE A 226 21.42 11.46 14.06
CA ILE A 226 20.85 11.90 15.35
C ILE A 226 20.90 10.75 16.37
N VAL A 227 20.50 9.55 15.96
CA VAL A 227 20.47 8.39 16.87
C VAL A 227 21.84 7.74 17.07
N ALA A 228 22.84 8.06 16.23
CA ALA A 228 24.19 7.50 16.37
C ALA A 228 24.92 8.01 17.62
N ASP A 229 24.45 9.08 18.26
CA ASP A 229 25.13 9.69 19.42
C ASP A 229 24.91 8.95 20.75
N GLU A 230 24.13 7.87 20.75
CA GLU A 230 23.75 7.05 21.91
C GLU A 230 22.97 7.76 23.04
N ALA A 231 23.23 9.05 23.28
CA ALA A 231 22.54 9.92 24.20
C ALA A 231 21.11 10.26 23.72
N MET A 232 20.20 10.48 24.67
CA MET A 232 18.83 10.89 24.40
C MET A 232 18.79 12.34 23.89
N PRO A 233 18.23 12.62 22.69
CA PRO A 233 17.94 13.99 22.28
C PRO A 233 16.91 14.63 23.21
N THR A 234 17.21 15.80 23.77
CA THR A 234 16.27 16.60 24.56
C THR A 234 15.58 17.67 23.71
N GLN A 235 16.21 18.09 22.62
CA GLN A 235 15.66 19.04 21.66
C GLN A 235 16.18 18.75 20.25
N ILE A 236 15.29 18.80 19.27
CA ILE A 236 15.61 18.73 17.84
C ILE A 236 14.92 19.93 17.19
N ARG A 237 15.70 20.88 16.69
CA ARG A 237 15.22 21.96 15.82
C ARG A 237 15.57 21.58 14.39
N TYR A 238 14.61 21.61 13.48
CA TYR A 238 14.82 21.14 12.11
C TYR A 238 14.07 22.01 11.11
N ARG A 239 14.64 22.11 9.91
CA ARG A 239 14.03 22.87 8.83
C ARG A 239 12.90 22.09 8.18
N THR A 240 11.77 22.74 8.00
CA THR A 240 10.65 22.29 7.16
C THR A 240 10.59 23.11 5.88
N PHE A 241 10.09 22.49 4.81
CA PHE A 241 10.03 22.97 3.43
C PHE A 241 8.59 22.95 2.88
N THR A 242 7.58 22.89 3.76
CA THR A 242 6.15 22.91 3.37
C THR A 242 5.66 24.25 2.81
N SER A 243 6.49 25.30 2.87
CA SER A 243 6.20 26.64 2.32
C SER A 243 7.45 27.19 1.63
N ASP A 244 7.26 28.17 0.73
CA ASP A 244 8.35 28.76 -0.07
C ASP A 244 9.49 29.34 0.78
N ALA A 245 9.18 29.84 1.98
CA ALA A 245 10.20 30.35 2.90
C ALA A 245 10.89 29.25 3.72
N GLY A 246 10.20 28.13 3.93
CA GLY A 246 10.55 27.14 4.96
C GLY A 246 10.65 27.76 6.36
N GLY A 247 11.04 26.96 7.34
CA GLY A 247 11.35 27.49 8.67
C GLY A 247 11.73 26.42 9.68
N MET A 248 12.06 26.82 10.90
CA MET A 248 12.60 25.91 11.91
C MET A 248 11.51 25.41 12.85
N ALA A 249 11.01 24.21 12.61
CA ALA A 249 10.16 23.51 13.57
C ALA A 249 11.01 22.97 14.74
N GLN A 250 10.33 22.64 15.84
CA GLN A 250 10.97 22.09 17.03
C GLN A 250 10.24 20.87 17.55
N TRP A 251 11.03 19.92 18.04
CA TRP A 251 10.62 18.80 18.87
C TRP A 251 11.42 18.86 20.17
N ARG A 252 10.75 18.85 21.33
CA ARG A 252 11.40 19.00 22.65
C ARG A 252 10.85 17.98 23.62
N VAL A 253 11.73 17.28 24.33
CA VAL A 253 11.36 16.44 25.47
C VAL A 253 11.19 17.32 26.69
N THR A 254 10.01 17.28 27.31
CA THR A 254 9.69 18.00 28.55
C THR A 254 9.77 17.10 29.77
N ALA A 255 9.57 15.79 29.61
CA ALA A 255 9.76 14.80 30.66
C ALA A 255 10.19 13.46 30.08
N ARG A 256 10.95 12.68 30.86
CA ARG A 256 11.36 11.30 30.57
C ARG A 256 11.09 10.45 31.82
N ALA A 257 10.53 9.26 31.62
CA ALA A 257 10.40 8.26 32.67
C ALA A 257 10.71 6.87 32.10
N GLU A 258 11.41 6.07 32.88
CA GLU A 258 11.45 4.61 32.67
C GLU A 258 10.19 4.03 33.33
N ILE A 259 9.50 3.16 32.61
CA ILE A 259 8.24 2.57 33.05
C ILE A 259 8.25 1.08 32.76
N GLU A 260 7.50 0.33 33.56
CA GLU A 260 7.07 -1.01 33.20
C GLU A 260 5.63 -0.94 32.67
N GLN A 261 5.38 -1.51 31.50
CA GLN A 261 4.08 -1.44 30.86
C GLN A 261 3.80 -2.71 30.05
N ASP A 262 2.58 -3.22 30.20
CA ASP A 262 2.04 -4.21 29.28
C ASP A 262 1.86 -3.64 27.86
N TYR A 263 1.59 -4.53 26.91
CA TYR A 263 1.35 -4.16 25.52
C TYR A 263 0.19 -3.16 25.45
N PRO A 264 0.39 -1.96 24.90
CA PRO A 264 -0.50 -0.81 25.12
C PRO A 264 -1.85 -0.86 24.37
N LEU A 265 -2.15 -1.94 23.67
CA LEU A 265 -3.40 -2.09 22.94
C LEU A 265 -4.50 -2.59 23.89
N PRO A 266 -5.61 -1.85 24.07
CA PRO A 266 -6.73 -2.30 24.90
C PRO A 266 -7.38 -3.59 24.39
N ALA A 267 -7.94 -4.40 25.29
CA ALA A 267 -8.77 -5.56 24.93
C ALA A 267 -10.10 -5.14 24.30
N GLY A 268 -10.75 -6.08 23.62
CA GLY A 268 -12.16 -5.98 23.21
C GLY A 268 -12.48 -5.06 22.03
N LEU A 269 -11.51 -4.31 21.50
CA LEU A 269 -11.73 -3.39 20.37
C LEU A 269 -12.08 -4.17 19.10
N ALA A 270 -13.16 -3.77 18.43
CA ALA A 270 -13.53 -4.28 17.13
C ALA A 270 -12.62 -3.72 16.02
N ALA A 271 -12.50 -4.44 14.91
CA ALA A 271 -11.74 -3.94 13.76
C ALA A 271 -12.45 -2.74 13.12
N ASP A 272 -11.74 -1.64 12.90
CA ASP A 272 -12.26 -0.45 12.22
C ASP A 272 -12.05 -0.53 10.70
N TRP A 273 -13.16 -0.47 9.98
CA TRP A 273 -13.23 -0.44 8.52
C TRP A 273 -13.80 0.88 7.97
N SER A 274 -13.86 1.93 8.79
CA SER A 274 -14.33 3.26 8.39
C SER A 274 -13.60 3.82 7.16
N VAL A 275 -12.30 3.54 7.03
CA VAL A 275 -11.46 3.96 5.89
C VAL A 275 -11.78 3.23 4.59
N ALA A 276 -12.53 2.12 4.64
CA ALA A 276 -12.97 1.37 3.46
C ALA A 276 -13.77 2.30 2.52
N SER A 277 -13.60 2.10 1.21
CA SER A 277 -14.39 2.81 0.23
C SER A 277 -15.88 2.49 0.39
N ASP A 278 -16.74 3.41 -0.05
CA ASP A 278 -18.19 3.22 0.06
C ASP A 278 -18.68 1.98 -0.69
N ALA A 279 -17.98 1.55 -1.76
CA ALA A 279 -18.30 0.32 -2.45
C ALA A 279 -17.90 -0.94 -1.68
N LEU A 280 -16.76 -0.91 -0.96
CA LEU A 280 -16.27 -2.06 -0.21
C LEU A 280 -16.99 -2.22 1.14
N ARG A 281 -17.40 -1.12 1.77
CA ARG A 281 -17.98 -1.09 3.13
C ARG A 281 -19.12 -2.11 3.34
N PRO A 282 -20.12 -2.25 2.44
CA PRO A 282 -21.20 -3.23 2.60
C PRO A 282 -20.75 -4.69 2.58
N LEU A 283 -19.56 -4.96 2.03
CA LEU A 283 -19.03 -6.32 1.87
C LEU A 283 -18.10 -6.71 3.02
N VAL A 284 -17.63 -5.75 3.82
CA VAL A 284 -16.60 -5.99 4.84
C VAL A 284 -16.99 -7.14 5.77
N GLU A 285 -18.20 -7.15 6.32
CA GLU A 285 -18.65 -8.19 7.25
C GLU A 285 -18.64 -9.57 6.59
N GLN A 286 -19.17 -9.66 5.37
CA GLN A 286 -19.16 -10.89 4.57
C GLN A 286 -17.73 -11.37 4.34
N LEU A 287 -16.83 -10.50 3.87
CA LEU A 287 -15.44 -10.85 3.55
C LEU A 287 -14.65 -11.25 4.80
N VAL A 288 -14.85 -10.56 5.93
CA VAL A 288 -14.23 -10.88 7.21
C VAL A 288 -14.70 -12.24 7.72
N GLY A 289 -15.98 -12.59 7.54
CA GLY A 289 -16.51 -13.91 7.89
C GLY A 289 -15.79 -15.07 7.20
N LEU A 290 -15.29 -14.85 5.98
CA LEU A 290 -14.57 -15.87 5.20
C LEU A 290 -13.13 -16.10 5.66
N VAL A 291 -12.59 -15.25 6.54
CA VAL A 291 -11.22 -15.41 7.04
C VAL A 291 -11.13 -16.68 7.88
N GLY A 292 -10.24 -17.60 7.47
CA GLY A 292 -10.02 -18.86 8.18
C GLY A 292 -10.98 -20.00 7.82
N GLU A 293 -11.96 -19.79 6.94
CA GLU A 293 -12.90 -20.85 6.47
C GLU A 293 -12.23 -22.00 5.67
N GLY A 294 -10.91 -21.99 5.51
CA GLY A 294 -10.18 -23.00 4.77
C GLY A 294 -10.31 -22.83 3.25
N LYS A 295 -9.80 -23.82 2.50
CA LYS A 295 -9.80 -23.75 1.04
C LYS A 295 -11.22 -23.96 0.51
N ARG A 296 -11.75 -23.02 -0.27
CA ARG A 296 -12.85 -23.34 -1.19
C ARG A 296 -12.35 -24.38 -2.22
N PRO A 297 -13.22 -25.33 -2.64
CA PRO A 297 -12.89 -26.21 -3.74
C PRO A 297 -12.66 -25.39 -5.01
N TRP A 298 -11.74 -25.88 -5.85
CA TRP A 298 -11.54 -25.36 -7.21
C TRP A 298 -12.89 -25.37 -7.93
N ILE A 299 -13.13 -24.36 -8.79
CA ILE A 299 -14.25 -24.41 -9.71
C ILE A 299 -14.00 -25.61 -10.64
N ASP A 300 -14.87 -26.61 -10.55
CA ASP A 300 -14.87 -27.73 -11.48
C ASP A 300 -15.25 -27.20 -12.87
N PRO A 301 -14.37 -27.27 -13.89
CA PRO A 301 -14.70 -26.79 -15.22
C PRO A 301 -15.89 -27.54 -15.82
N VAL A 302 -16.13 -28.79 -15.43
CA VAL A 302 -17.28 -29.57 -15.89
C VAL A 302 -18.59 -28.89 -15.47
N SER A 303 -18.64 -28.36 -14.24
CA SER A 303 -19.82 -27.67 -13.70
C SER A 303 -20.19 -26.38 -14.46
N LEU A 304 -19.26 -25.80 -15.24
CA LEU A 304 -19.50 -24.59 -16.01
C LEU A 304 -20.13 -24.86 -17.39
N LEU A 305 -19.93 -26.06 -17.94
CA LEU A 305 -20.40 -26.40 -19.30
C LEU A 305 -21.92 -26.23 -19.48
N PRO A 306 -22.79 -26.71 -18.55
CA PRO A 306 -24.24 -26.51 -18.71
C PRO A 306 -24.64 -25.03 -18.72
N SER A 307 -23.97 -24.18 -17.93
CA SER A 307 -24.22 -22.73 -17.94
C SER A 307 -23.81 -22.09 -19.27
N VAL A 308 -22.71 -22.56 -19.85
CA VAL A 308 -22.23 -22.07 -21.15
C VAL A 308 -23.15 -22.52 -22.28
N GLU A 309 -23.57 -23.78 -22.28
CA GLU A 309 -24.49 -24.34 -23.28
C GLU A 309 -25.84 -23.64 -23.23
N ALA A 310 -26.42 -23.48 -22.03
CA ALA A 310 -27.67 -22.76 -21.87
C ALA A 310 -27.58 -21.29 -22.32
N ALA A 311 -26.45 -20.61 -22.10
CA ALA A 311 -26.25 -19.26 -22.62
C ALA A 311 -26.17 -19.24 -24.16
N ALA A 312 -25.45 -20.20 -24.75
CA ALA A 312 -25.34 -20.33 -26.20
C ALA A 312 -26.70 -20.62 -26.87
N GLU A 313 -27.53 -21.48 -26.26
CA GLU A 313 -28.88 -21.81 -26.74
C GLU A 313 -29.82 -20.59 -26.77
N ARG A 314 -29.65 -19.66 -25.83
CA ARG A 314 -30.37 -18.38 -25.83
C ARG A 314 -29.78 -17.32 -26.77
N GLY A 315 -28.69 -17.64 -27.49
CA GLY A 315 -27.95 -16.68 -28.30
C GLY A 315 -27.15 -15.65 -27.49
N ASP A 316 -27.00 -15.85 -26.17
CA ASP A 316 -26.23 -14.98 -25.27
C ASP A 316 -24.72 -15.31 -25.35
N TRP A 317 -24.13 -14.98 -26.49
CA TRP A 317 -22.73 -15.23 -26.77
C TRP A 317 -21.77 -14.41 -25.89
N LEU A 318 -22.20 -13.25 -25.41
CA LEU A 318 -21.47 -12.48 -24.41
C LEU A 318 -21.43 -13.23 -23.07
N GLY A 319 -22.55 -13.78 -22.61
CA GLY A 319 -22.62 -14.65 -21.43
C GLY A 319 -21.76 -15.91 -21.59
N VAL A 320 -21.80 -16.58 -22.75
CA VAL A 320 -20.90 -17.69 -23.11
C VAL A 320 -19.44 -17.30 -22.88
N PHE A 321 -19.01 -16.17 -23.43
CA PHE A 321 -17.64 -15.69 -23.29
C PHE A 321 -17.27 -15.47 -21.83
N LEU A 322 -18.13 -14.80 -21.07
CA LEU A 322 -17.86 -14.43 -19.69
C LEU A 322 -17.79 -15.64 -18.77
N ILE A 323 -18.74 -16.57 -18.88
CA ILE A 323 -18.74 -17.82 -18.10
C ILE A 323 -17.50 -18.66 -18.47
N ALA A 324 -17.21 -18.84 -19.77
CA ALA A 324 -16.05 -19.61 -20.21
C ALA A 324 -14.72 -18.98 -19.76
N SER A 325 -14.64 -17.64 -19.74
CA SER A 325 -13.42 -16.91 -19.35
C SER A 325 -13.05 -17.08 -17.87
N GLN A 326 -13.98 -17.53 -17.02
CA GLN A 326 -13.68 -17.87 -15.63
C GLN A 326 -12.63 -18.98 -15.52
N THR A 327 -12.53 -19.85 -16.54
CA THR A 327 -11.51 -20.93 -16.58
C THR A 327 -10.11 -20.46 -16.95
N GLN A 328 -10.00 -19.28 -17.57
CA GLN A 328 -8.71 -18.65 -17.87
C GLN A 328 -8.17 -17.82 -16.70
N ILE A 329 -8.88 -17.82 -15.57
CA ILE A 329 -8.33 -17.35 -14.31
C ILE A 329 -7.44 -18.50 -13.82
N PRO A 330 -6.10 -18.38 -13.89
CA PRO A 330 -5.14 -19.50 -13.82
C PRO A 330 -5.12 -20.30 -12.51
N TYR A 331 -6.08 -20.01 -11.65
CA TYR A 331 -6.02 -20.16 -10.22
C TYR A 331 -7.35 -20.63 -9.64
N ARG A 332 -8.28 -21.06 -10.50
CA ARG A 332 -9.57 -21.61 -10.04
C ARG A 332 -10.01 -22.87 -10.70
N VAL A 333 -9.37 -23.26 -11.79
CA VAL A 333 -9.74 -24.44 -12.55
C VAL A 333 -8.52 -25.33 -12.65
N ASP A 334 -8.64 -26.55 -12.13
CA ASP A 334 -7.64 -27.58 -12.38
C ASP A 334 -7.85 -28.11 -13.79
N CYS A 335 -7.13 -27.56 -14.77
CA CYS A 335 -7.11 -28.07 -16.14
C CYS A 335 -6.02 -29.12 -16.37
N ASN A 336 -5.40 -29.66 -15.32
CA ASN A 336 -4.34 -30.67 -15.43
C ASN A 336 -4.86 -32.09 -15.16
N GLY A 337 -6.05 -32.23 -14.57
CA GLY A 337 -6.69 -33.52 -14.32
C GLY A 337 -7.22 -34.18 -15.61
N PRO A 338 -7.10 -35.52 -15.75
CA PRO A 338 -7.60 -36.22 -16.93
C PRO A 338 -9.11 -36.05 -17.14
N ALA A 339 -9.89 -35.90 -16.06
CA ALA A 339 -11.33 -35.64 -16.11
C ALA A 339 -11.68 -34.19 -16.51
N THR A 340 -10.80 -33.23 -16.24
CA THR A 340 -11.09 -31.80 -16.40
C THR A 340 -10.52 -31.21 -17.68
N VAL A 341 -9.47 -31.81 -18.26
CA VAL A 341 -8.87 -31.40 -19.54
C VAL A 341 -9.89 -31.29 -20.68
N PRO A 342 -10.80 -32.27 -20.90
CA PRO A 342 -11.81 -32.17 -21.96
C PRO A 342 -12.74 -30.97 -21.77
N ALA A 343 -13.17 -30.71 -20.53
CA ALA A 343 -14.04 -29.58 -20.20
C ALA A 343 -13.33 -28.24 -20.41
N CYS A 344 -12.07 -28.09 -19.98
CA CYS A 344 -11.29 -26.88 -20.25
C CYS A 344 -11.13 -26.62 -21.75
N ARG A 345 -10.86 -27.68 -22.56
CA ARG A 345 -10.80 -27.54 -24.02
C ARG A 345 -12.16 -27.13 -24.61
N ALA A 346 -13.25 -27.67 -24.10
CA ALA A 346 -14.60 -27.28 -24.54
C ALA A 346 -14.90 -25.81 -24.22
N LEU A 347 -14.57 -25.34 -23.03
CA LEU A 347 -14.76 -23.94 -22.63
C LEU A 347 -13.93 -22.98 -23.48
N ILE A 348 -12.68 -23.33 -23.83
CA ILE A 348 -11.87 -22.54 -24.77
C ILE A 348 -12.52 -22.49 -26.17
N ARG A 349 -13.08 -23.62 -26.66
CA ARG A 349 -13.81 -23.63 -27.94
C ARG A 349 -15.03 -22.73 -27.89
N TRP A 350 -15.81 -22.79 -26.81
CA TRP A 350 -16.95 -21.91 -26.59
C TRP A 350 -16.57 -20.44 -26.57
N GLN A 351 -15.48 -20.09 -25.88
CA GLN A 351 -14.96 -18.73 -25.85
C GLN A 351 -14.57 -18.22 -27.24
N ASN A 352 -13.93 -19.07 -28.06
CA ASN A 352 -13.58 -18.71 -29.44
C ASN A 352 -14.82 -18.60 -30.33
N ARG A 353 -15.84 -19.44 -30.14
CA ARG A 353 -17.13 -19.30 -30.85
C ARG A 353 -17.82 -18.00 -30.49
N ALA A 354 -17.89 -17.64 -29.21
CA ALA A 354 -18.45 -16.38 -28.77
C ALA A 354 -17.76 -15.17 -29.42
N HIS A 355 -16.43 -15.24 -29.61
CA HIS A 355 -15.69 -14.19 -30.30
C HIS A 355 -16.13 -13.99 -31.75
N THR A 356 -16.47 -15.07 -32.46
CA THR A 356 -16.96 -14.99 -33.85
C THR A 356 -18.44 -14.58 -33.93
N ASN A 357 -19.25 -14.98 -32.94
CA ASN A 357 -20.70 -14.81 -32.98
C ASN A 357 -21.20 -13.54 -32.28
N ASP A 358 -20.36 -12.84 -31.51
CA ASP A 358 -20.73 -11.58 -30.86
C ASP A 358 -19.66 -10.48 -31.08
N PRO A 359 -19.97 -9.40 -31.81
CA PRO A 359 -19.02 -8.31 -32.04
C PRO A 359 -18.60 -7.63 -30.75
N ARG A 360 -19.42 -7.65 -29.69
CA ARG A 360 -19.06 -7.09 -28.37
C ARG A 360 -17.92 -7.90 -27.74
N VAL A 361 -17.94 -9.23 -27.87
CA VAL A 361 -16.85 -10.09 -27.40
C VAL A 361 -15.55 -9.80 -28.15
N ALA A 362 -15.64 -9.53 -29.46
CA ALA A 362 -14.47 -9.11 -30.24
C ALA A 362 -13.89 -7.78 -29.78
N THR A 363 -14.74 -6.78 -29.52
CA THR A 363 -14.33 -5.50 -28.95
C THR A 363 -13.72 -5.68 -27.56
N LEU A 364 -14.34 -6.48 -26.69
CA LEU A 364 -13.85 -6.79 -25.35
C LEU A 364 -12.47 -7.46 -25.39
N ARG A 365 -12.30 -8.46 -26.26
CA ARG A 365 -11.03 -9.17 -26.42
C ARG A 365 -9.95 -8.22 -26.94
N ARG A 366 -10.25 -7.35 -27.91
CA ARG A 366 -9.32 -6.31 -28.38
C ARG A 366 -8.91 -5.37 -27.26
N ALA A 367 -9.86 -4.90 -26.46
CA ALA A 367 -9.58 -4.09 -25.27
C ALA A 367 -8.66 -4.84 -24.30
N MET A 368 -8.87 -6.15 -24.09
CA MET A 368 -8.02 -6.95 -23.20
C MET A 368 -6.61 -7.23 -23.70
N THR A 369 -6.43 -7.45 -25.01
CA THR A 369 -5.18 -8.00 -25.55
C THR A 369 -4.28 -6.98 -26.23
N ARG A 370 -4.81 -5.88 -26.78
CA ARG A 370 -3.98 -4.89 -27.47
C ARG A 370 -3.17 -4.06 -26.46
N PRO A 371 -1.84 -4.01 -26.55
CA PRO A 371 -1.07 -3.01 -25.82
C PRO A 371 -1.34 -1.64 -26.47
N THR A 372 -2.36 -0.92 -25.99
CA THR A 372 -2.71 0.39 -26.55
C THR A 372 -1.87 1.46 -25.88
N GLN A 373 -0.84 1.94 -26.58
CA GLN A 373 -0.15 3.20 -26.24
C GLN A 373 -0.96 4.43 -26.69
N ASN A 374 -2.03 4.24 -27.47
CA ASN A 374 -2.89 5.31 -27.98
C ASN A 374 -4.06 5.60 -27.01
N ARG A 375 -4.22 6.88 -26.64
CA ARG A 375 -5.29 7.43 -25.79
C ARG A 375 -6.70 7.21 -26.37
N ASP A 376 -6.85 7.31 -27.69
CA ASP A 376 -8.17 7.15 -28.33
C ASP A 376 -8.64 5.69 -28.25
N ALA A 377 -7.73 4.74 -28.51
CA ALA A 377 -8.02 3.32 -28.37
C ALA A 377 -8.34 2.90 -26.93
N LEU A 378 -7.87 3.69 -25.96
CA LEU A 378 -8.18 3.51 -24.55
C LEU A 378 -9.61 3.99 -24.24
N ALA A 379 -9.99 5.17 -24.74
CA ALA A 379 -11.36 5.69 -24.63
C ALA A 379 -12.38 4.73 -25.28
N ASP A 380 -12.08 4.19 -26.46
CA ASP A 380 -12.92 3.17 -27.12
C ASP A 380 -13.07 1.92 -26.27
N SER A 381 -11.99 1.51 -25.59
CA SER A 381 -11.99 0.35 -24.69
C SER A 381 -12.83 0.63 -23.44
N VAL A 382 -12.79 1.84 -22.88
CA VAL A 382 -13.64 2.29 -21.77
C VAL A 382 -15.11 2.24 -22.18
N GLN A 383 -15.45 2.88 -23.30
CA GLN A 383 -16.83 2.94 -23.80
C GLN A 383 -17.37 1.56 -24.12
N ALA A 384 -16.57 0.68 -24.71
CA ALA A 384 -16.99 -0.69 -24.97
C ALA A 384 -17.26 -1.48 -23.68
N VAL A 385 -16.42 -1.31 -22.65
CA VAL A 385 -16.61 -1.95 -21.34
C VAL A 385 -17.86 -1.41 -20.65
N ALA A 386 -18.10 -0.09 -20.71
CA ALA A 386 -19.28 0.54 -20.16
C ALA A 386 -20.57 0.07 -20.87
N ALA A 387 -20.60 0.09 -22.20
CA ALA A 387 -21.75 -0.39 -22.98
C ALA A 387 -22.03 -1.89 -22.74
N ILE A 388 -20.97 -2.70 -22.55
CA ILE A 388 -21.12 -4.10 -22.14
C ILE A 388 -21.71 -4.19 -20.73
N TYR A 389 -21.26 -3.36 -19.78
CA TYR A 389 -21.85 -3.35 -18.44
C TYR A 389 -23.33 -2.98 -18.46
N GLU A 390 -23.71 -1.89 -19.14
CA GLU A 390 -25.10 -1.43 -19.23
C GLU A 390 -26.00 -2.51 -19.85
N ALA A 391 -25.56 -3.11 -20.96
CA ALA A 391 -26.29 -4.20 -21.61
C ALA A 391 -26.48 -5.43 -20.70
N MET A 392 -25.59 -5.62 -19.72
CA MET A 392 -25.62 -6.75 -18.80
C MET A 392 -26.31 -6.45 -17.47
N ALA A 393 -26.32 -5.20 -17.04
CA ALA A 393 -27.08 -4.77 -15.87
C ALA A 393 -28.60 -4.83 -16.11
N ALA A 394 -29.02 -4.75 -17.38
CA ALA A 394 -30.41 -4.85 -17.80
C ALA A 394 -30.96 -6.30 -17.87
N ASP A 395 -30.10 -7.33 -17.87
CA ASP A 395 -30.48 -8.73 -18.13
C ASP A 395 -29.93 -9.65 -17.02
N ASP A 396 -30.74 -9.88 -15.98
CA ASP A 396 -30.31 -10.14 -14.58
C ASP A 396 -30.30 -11.61 -14.08
N PRO A 397 -29.54 -12.55 -14.70
CA PRO A 397 -29.11 -13.75 -13.98
C PRO A 397 -27.58 -13.90 -13.86
N HIS A 398 -26.80 -13.12 -14.61
CA HIS A 398 -25.33 -13.29 -14.66
C HIS A 398 -24.55 -12.23 -13.90
N ARG A 399 -25.22 -11.21 -13.35
CA ARG A 399 -24.64 -9.99 -12.75
C ARG A 399 -23.40 -10.21 -11.86
N PRO A 400 -23.35 -11.22 -10.97
CA PRO A 400 -22.15 -11.50 -10.18
C PRO A 400 -20.94 -11.96 -11.03
N ARG A 401 -21.19 -12.83 -12.03
CA ARG A 401 -20.14 -13.40 -12.90
C ARG A 401 -19.54 -12.36 -13.85
N VAL A 402 -20.32 -11.35 -14.22
CA VAL A 402 -19.92 -10.22 -15.06
C VAL A 402 -18.88 -9.35 -14.36
N GLY A 403 -19.09 -9.08 -13.07
CA GLY A 403 -18.23 -8.21 -12.27
C GLY A 403 -16.76 -8.65 -12.32
N LEU A 404 -16.50 -9.96 -12.29
CA LEU A 404 -15.14 -10.52 -12.31
C LEU A 404 -14.36 -10.18 -13.59
N THR A 405 -14.99 -10.32 -14.76
CA THR A 405 -14.34 -10.01 -16.04
C THR A 405 -14.20 -8.49 -16.21
N LEU A 406 -15.22 -7.72 -15.82
CA LEU A 406 -15.20 -6.27 -15.92
C LEU A 406 -14.22 -5.61 -14.95
N ALA A 407 -14.08 -6.10 -13.72
CA ALA A 407 -13.06 -5.65 -12.78
C ALA A 407 -11.65 -5.86 -13.34
N ARG A 408 -11.39 -7.01 -13.98
CA ARG A 408 -10.09 -7.31 -14.61
C ARG A 408 -9.83 -6.45 -15.85
N LEU A 409 -10.87 -6.18 -16.63
CA LEU A 409 -10.83 -5.27 -17.76
C LEU A 409 -10.53 -3.85 -17.32
N GLY A 410 -11.28 -3.36 -16.34
CA GLY A 410 -11.09 -2.06 -15.73
C GLY A 410 -9.71 -1.91 -15.13
N TRP A 411 -9.19 -2.97 -14.49
CA TRP A 411 -7.81 -3.00 -14.02
C TRP A 411 -6.79 -2.80 -15.14
N ARG A 412 -6.87 -3.61 -16.21
CA ARG A 412 -5.95 -3.49 -17.35
C ARG A 412 -6.05 -2.12 -18.02
N LEU A 413 -7.26 -1.56 -18.04
CA LEU A 413 -7.52 -0.24 -18.56
C LEU A 413 -6.85 0.83 -17.70
N GLN A 414 -7.02 0.76 -16.38
CA GLN A 414 -6.37 1.65 -15.42
C GLN A 414 -4.85 1.57 -15.50
N GLN A 415 -4.28 0.36 -15.59
CA GLN A 415 -2.84 0.18 -15.77
C GLN A 415 -2.32 0.89 -17.03
N ARG A 416 -3.13 0.93 -18.09
CA ARG A 416 -2.78 1.63 -19.33
C ARG A 416 -2.97 3.13 -19.23
N ILE A 417 -4.04 3.61 -18.57
CA ILE A 417 -4.25 5.03 -18.25
C ILE A 417 -3.03 5.57 -17.48
N ALA A 418 -2.63 4.86 -16.42
CA ALA A 418 -1.46 5.20 -15.61
C ALA A 418 -0.14 5.13 -16.42
N ALA A 419 0.05 4.11 -17.27
CA ALA A 419 1.23 3.98 -18.10
C ALA A 419 1.33 5.07 -19.19
N ALA A 420 0.19 5.57 -19.68
CA ALA A 420 0.11 6.66 -20.65
C ALA A 420 0.37 8.04 -20.01
N GLY A 421 0.59 8.12 -18.69
CA GLY A 421 0.75 9.39 -17.99
C GLY A 421 -0.52 10.25 -17.98
N VAL A 422 -1.68 9.65 -18.27
CA VAL A 422 -2.99 10.30 -18.14
C VAL A 422 -3.36 10.18 -16.67
N THR A 423 -2.82 11.07 -15.82
CA THR A 423 -3.27 11.14 -14.43
C THR A 423 -4.65 11.77 -14.40
N ASP A 424 -5.51 11.24 -13.52
CA ASP A 424 -6.88 11.70 -13.33
C ASP A 424 -6.93 13.04 -12.54
N ASP A 425 -5.84 13.83 -12.56
CA ASP A 425 -5.75 15.11 -11.85
C ASP A 425 -6.78 16.14 -12.39
N ASN A 426 -7.41 15.84 -13.54
CA ASN A 426 -8.54 16.59 -14.08
C ASN A 426 -9.94 16.08 -13.65
N ALA A 427 -10.06 14.90 -13.02
CA ALA A 427 -11.36 14.38 -12.58
C ALA A 427 -11.88 15.05 -11.30
N GLY A 428 -11.06 15.84 -10.62
CA GLY A 428 -11.41 16.46 -9.35
C GLY A 428 -11.93 17.90 -9.40
N ASN A 429 -11.69 18.68 -10.47
CA ASN A 429 -11.94 20.12 -10.39
C ASN A 429 -12.14 20.90 -11.70
N ASP A 430 -12.18 20.24 -12.86
CA ASP A 430 -12.43 20.93 -14.14
C ASP A 430 -13.84 20.54 -14.65
N ASP A 431 -14.76 21.50 -14.73
CA ASP A 431 -16.15 21.36 -15.23
C ASP A 431 -16.25 20.85 -16.69
N ARG A 432 -15.13 20.46 -17.30
CA ARG A 432 -15.00 20.04 -18.70
C ARG A 432 -14.53 18.60 -18.91
N GLY A 433 -14.36 17.79 -17.86
CA GLY A 433 -13.80 16.44 -18.02
C GLY A 433 -14.24 15.43 -16.98
N GLY A 434 -15.53 15.09 -16.97
CA GLY A 434 -16.03 13.97 -16.17
C GLY A 434 -15.27 12.67 -16.46
N SER A 435 -15.17 11.80 -15.46
CA SER A 435 -14.73 10.41 -15.61
C SER A 435 -15.25 9.83 -16.93
N ALA A 436 -14.35 9.22 -17.73
CA ALA A 436 -14.74 8.56 -18.99
C ALA A 436 -15.75 7.41 -18.77
N LEU A 437 -15.92 6.98 -17.51
CA LEU A 437 -16.96 6.06 -17.08
C LEU A 437 -18.17 6.82 -16.53
N PRO A 438 -19.40 6.36 -16.85
CA PRO A 438 -20.61 6.83 -16.19
C PRO A 438 -20.47 6.86 -14.65
N PRO A 439 -21.07 7.81 -13.93
CA PRO A 439 -20.88 7.97 -12.48
C PRO A 439 -21.27 6.72 -11.65
N ASP A 440 -22.16 5.89 -12.17
CA ASP A 440 -22.58 4.62 -11.57
C ASP A 440 -21.54 3.49 -11.75
N LEU A 441 -20.58 3.67 -12.65
CA LEU A 441 -19.62 2.70 -13.15
C LEU A 441 -18.18 2.91 -12.65
N SER A 442 -18.01 3.35 -11.41
CA SER A 442 -16.66 3.49 -10.85
C SER A 442 -15.93 2.15 -10.74
N PHE A 443 -14.61 2.13 -10.99
CA PHE A 443 -13.79 0.91 -10.83
C PHE A 443 -13.92 0.32 -9.43
N ASP A 444 -14.01 1.18 -8.41
CA ASP A 444 -14.24 0.80 -7.02
C ASP A 444 -15.51 -0.08 -6.86
N ARG A 445 -16.63 0.34 -7.46
CA ARG A 445 -17.88 -0.45 -7.48
C ARG A 445 -17.76 -1.75 -8.27
N LEU A 446 -17.04 -1.73 -9.40
CA LEU A 446 -16.83 -2.94 -10.22
C LEU A 446 -16.01 -3.99 -9.45
N PHE A 447 -14.95 -3.59 -8.77
CA PHE A 447 -14.16 -4.50 -7.95
C PHE A 447 -14.93 -5.01 -6.73
N ALA A 448 -15.68 -4.15 -6.05
CA ALA A 448 -16.53 -4.56 -4.95
C ALA A 448 -17.59 -5.58 -5.40
N ALA A 449 -18.30 -5.32 -6.50
CA ALA A 449 -19.26 -6.27 -7.07
C ALA A 449 -18.60 -7.61 -7.45
N ALA A 450 -17.39 -7.56 -8.01
CA ALA A 450 -16.62 -8.77 -8.33
C ALA A 450 -16.23 -9.56 -7.07
N LEU A 451 -15.85 -8.88 -5.99
CA LEU A 451 -15.55 -9.52 -4.71
C LEU A 451 -16.81 -10.10 -4.05
N ALA A 452 -17.94 -9.41 -4.12
CA ALA A 452 -19.22 -9.92 -3.63
C ALA A 452 -19.61 -11.22 -4.33
N ALA A 453 -19.44 -11.24 -5.65
CA ALA A 453 -19.69 -12.40 -6.49
C ALA A 453 -18.73 -13.55 -6.21
N ASP A 454 -17.46 -13.20 -5.98
CA ASP A 454 -16.40 -14.18 -5.87
C ASP A 454 -15.31 -13.86 -4.84
N PRO A 455 -15.64 -13.95 -3.54
CA PRO A 455 -14.78 -13.42 -2.49
C PRO A 455 -13.55 -14.29 -2.21
N HIS A 456 -13.44 -15.50 -2.75
CA HIS A 456 -12.22 -16.32 -2.61
C HIS A 456 -11.25 -16.16 -3.78
N ASN A 457 -11.44 -15.17 -4.66
CA ASN A 457 -10.52 -14.92 -5.76
C ASN A 457 -9.39 -14.00 -5.32
N ALA A 458 -8.26 -14.59 -4.92
CA ALA A 458 -7.07 -13.85 -4.46
C ALA A 458 -6.60 -12.76 -5.44
N ASN A 459 -6.83 -12.92 -6.75
CA ASN A 459 -6.42 -11.94 -7.75
C ASN A 459 -7.28 -10.68 -7.72
N LEU A 460 -8.55 -10.77 -7.32
CA LEU A 460 -9.42 -9.61 -7.20
C LEU A 460 -8.89 -8.66 -6.11
N TYR A 461 -8.51 -9.21 -4.94
CA TYR A 461 -7.89 -8.40 -3.89
C TYR A 461 -6.59 -7.74 -4.33
N ARG A 462 -5.77 -8.46 -5.09
CA ARG A 462 -4.52 -7.92 -5.65
C ARG A 462 -4.80 -6.82 -6.67
N ASP A 463 -5.66 -7.08 -7.65
CA ASP A 463 -5.92 -6.12 -8.73
C ASP A 463 -6.65 -4.88 -8.18
N TYR A 464 -7.55 -5.05 -7.20
CA TYR A 464 -8.23 -3.96 -6.51
C TYR A 464 -7.28 -3.17 -5.59
N GLY A 465 -6.38 -3.87 -4.89
CA GLY A 465 -5.37 -3.20 -4.07
C GLY A 465 -4.38 -2.40 -4.93
N ASP A 466 -3.94 -2.95 -6.07
CA ASP A 466 -3.09 -2.21 -7.00
C ASP A 466 -3.83 -1.00 -7.60
N PHE A 467 -5.14 -1.09 -7.85
CA PHE A 467 -5.99 0.07 -8.22
C PHE A 467 -5.89 1.18 -7.19
N HIS A 468 -6.12 0.88 -5.91
CA HIS A 468 -5.98 1.87 -4.85
C HIS A 468 -4.55 2.39 -4.71
N LEU A 469 -3.53 1.57 -4.93
CA LEU A 469 -2.15 2.03 -4.91
C LEU A 469 -1.86 3.05 -6.01
N LEU A 470 -2.40 2.85 -7.22
CA LEU A 470 -2.31 3.82 -8.32
C LEU A 470 -3.12 5.10 -8.03
N SER A 471 -4.20 4.99 -7.26
CA SER A 471 -5.02 6.12 -6.80
C SER A 471 -4.50 6.76 -5.50
N ASP A 472 -3.23 6.56 -5.15
CA ASP A 472 -2.59 7.14 -3.95
C ASP A 472 -3.28 6.78 -2.62
N ARG A 473 -3.87 5.58 -2.56
CA ARG A 473 -4.50 4.99 -1.37
C ARG A 473 -3.76 3.71 -0.93
N PRO A 474 -2.48 3.79 -0.54
CA PRO A 474 -1.69 2.64 -0.11
C PRO A 474 -2.25 1.97 1.16
N ASP A 475 -2.99 2.72 1.99
CA ASP A 475 -3.76 2.22 3.13
C ASP A 475 -4.76 1.15 2.68
N LEU A 476 -5.61 1.49 1.71
CA LEU A 476 -6.60 0.56 1.16
C LEU A 476 -5.96 -0.57 0.37
N ALA A 477 -4.90 -0.27 -0.38
CA ALA A 477 -4.17 -1.27 -1.15
C ALA A 477 -3.70 -2.42 -0.27
N TRP A 478 -3.00 -2.12 0.83
CA TRP A 478 -2.49 -3.14 1.74
C TRP A 478 -3.58 -3.82 2.56
N ARG A 479 -4.68 -3.12 2.89
CA ARG A 479 -5.83 -3.78 3.52
C ARG A 479 -6.40 -4.88 2.64
N LEU A 480 -6.57 -4.59 1.34
CA LEU A 480 -7.05 -5.58 0.37
C LEU A 480 -6.05 -6.73 0.19
N PHE A 481 -4.76 -6.43 0.07
CA PHE A 481 -3.72 -7.47 -0.02
C PHE A 481 -3.74 -8.41 1.20
N ASP A 482 -3.83 -7.85 2.40
CA ASP A 482 -3.87 -8.64 3.63
C ASP A 482 -5.17 -9.41 3.79
N LEU A 483 -6.31 -8.83 3.41
CA LEU A 483 -7.60 -9.54 3.41
C LEU A 483 -7.57 -10.73 2.42
N GLY A 484 -7.04 -10.53 1.21
CA GLY A 484 -6.86 -11.59 0.23
C GLY A 484 -5.93 -12.72 0.72
N ARG A 485 -4.85 -12.39 1.42
CA ARG A 485 -3.95 -13.36 2.07
C ARG A 485 -4.63 -14.12 3.22
N ALA A 486 -5.53 -13.46 3.95
CA ALA A 486 -6.26 -14.04 5.07
C ALA A 486 -7.36 -15.01 4.62
N ILE A 487 -8.11 -14.65 3.58
CA ILE A 487 -9.18 -15.49 3.02
C ILE A 487 -8.62 -16.64 2.19
N VAL A 488 -7.49 -16.43 1.50
CA VAL A 488 -6.92 -17.44 0.59
C VAL A 488 -5.47 -17.80 0.96
N PRO A 489 -5.25 -18.46 2.11
CA PRO A 489 -3.92 -18.63 2.72
C PRO A 489 -2.96 -19.59 1.97
N SER A 490 -3.40 -20.30 0.93
CA SER A 490 -2.57 -21.28 0.24
C SER A 490 -1.54 -20.66 -0.70
N GLY A 491 -0.25 -20.92 -0.47
CA GLY A 491 0.91 -20.39 -1.22
C GLY A 491 1.06 -20.81 -2.69
N ARG A 492 -0.02 -21.11 -3.42
CA ARG A 492 -0.01 -21.36 -4.87
C ARG A 492 -0.38 -20.12 -5.71
N TRP A 493 -0.66 -18.98 -5.07
CA TRP A 493 -1.08 -17.77 -5.78
C TRP A 493 0.12 -16.86 -6.08
N VAL A 494 0.76 -17.10 -7.22
CA VAL A 494 1.91 -16.34 -7.76
C VAL A 494 1.72 -14.82 -7.69
N ARG A 495 0.48 -14.29 -7.71
CA ARG A 495 0.25 -12.84 -7.81
C ARG A 495 0.27 -12.07 -6.49
N LEU A 496 -0.12 -12.67 -5.37
CA LEU A 496 0.05 -12.03 -4.05
C LEU A 496 1.50 -12.18 -3.54
N GLU A 497 2.31 -13.05 -4.14
CA GLU A 497 3.75 -13.12 -3.91
C GLU A 497 4.46 -11.82 -4.34
N ASN A 498 4.02 -11.17 -5.43
CA ASN A 498 4.57 -9.87 -5.84
C ASN A 498 4.46 -8.81 -4.74
N VAL A 499 3.39 -8.85 -3.93
CA VAL A 499 3.24 -7.96 -2.77
C VAL A 499 4.30 -8.30 -1.71
N LYS A 500 4.57 -9.60 -1.47
CA LYS A 500 5.64 -10.01 -0.53
C LYS A 500 7.02 -9.60 -1.03
N ASP A 501 7.26 -9.65 -2.34
CA ASP A 501 8.50 -9.17 -2.96
C ASP A 501 8.64 -7.66 -2.78
N ALA A 502 7.57 -6.89 -2.96
CA ALA A 502 7.55 -5.46 -2.65
C ALA A 502 7.85 -5.19 -1.17
N GLU A 503 7.23 -5.93 -0.25
CA GLU A 503 7.47 -5.83 1.19
C GLU A 503 8.91 -6.20 1.59
N LYS A 504 9.48 -7.26 0.99
CA LYS A 504 10.89 -7.64 1.14
C LYS A 504 11.81 -6.55 0.60
N GLY A 505 11.45 -5.98 -0.55
CA GLY A 505 12.11 -4.82 -1.12
C GLY A 505 12.14 -3.65 -0.15
N PHE A 506 10.99 -3.30 0.45
CA PHE A 506 10.92 -2.25 1.47
C PHE A 506 11.80 -2.54 2.68
N ARG A 507 11.83 -3.77 3.20
CA ARG A 507 12.71 -4.11 4.34
C ARG A 507 14.19 -3.97 4.01
N ARG A 508 14.59 -4.43 2.82
CA ARG A 508 15.98 -4.36 2.37
C ARG A 508 16.45 -2.93 2.14
N THR A 509 15.62 -2.14 1.46
CA THR A 509 15.95 -0.78 1.01
C THR A 509 15.74 0.24 2.14
N TYR A 510 14.80 -0.01 3.07
CA TYR A 510 14.44 0.93 4.15
C TYR A 510 14.52 0.29 5.54
N PRO A 511 15.67 -0.28 5.95
CA PRO A 511 15.79 -0.97 7.23
C PRO A 511 15.52 -0.05 8.43
N GLY A 512 15.67 1.27 8.29
CA GLY A 512 15.35 2.22 9.37
C GLY A 512 13.85 2.29 9.75
N PHE A 513 12.96 1.71 8.93
CA PHE A 513 11.53 1.59 9.22
C PHE A 513 11.14 0.26 9.85
N PHE A 514 12.03 -0.73 9.89
CA PHE A 514 11.79 -2.08 10.41
C PHE A 514 12.78 -2.39 11.53
#